data_AF-A0A962QIA8-F1
#
_entry.id   AF-A0A962QIA8-F1
#
_cell.length_a   1.000
_cell.length_b   1.000
_cell.length_c   1.000
_cell.angle_alpha   90.00
_cell.angle_beta   90.00
_cell.angle_gamma   90.00
#
_symmetry.space_group_name_H-M   'P 1'
#
loop_
_entity.id
_entity.type
_entity.pdbx_description
1 polymer ?
#
loop_
_entity_poly.entity_id
_entity_poly.type
_entity_poly.pdbx_seq_one_letter_code
_entity_poly.pdbx_strand_id
1 'polypeptide(L)'
;QLAQLERELAQLKHNDDLSQLSRRPQLERDIRYYRARLQSAIVSKPPPITASTVTQAAFGCTVTFVDEAEQEWRYQIVGEDEADVKQHKISWTSPLAKALLDKEEGEDTQWQKPNGAVTIHILKIDV
;
A
#
# COMPACT_ATOMS: atom_id res chain seq x y z
N GLN A 1 12.08 -3.96 10.72
CA GLN A 1 11.34 -5.10 11.30
C GLN A 1 12.07 -6.43 11.09
N LEU A 2 12.44 -6.85 9.87
CA LEU A 2 13.17 -8.12 9.64
C LEU A 2 14.47 -8.28 10.46
N ALA A 3 15.33 -7.26 10.49
CA ALA A 3 16.60 -7.31 11.22
C ALA A 3 16.42 -7.49 12.75
N GLN A 4 15.26 -7.11 13.30
CA GLN A 4 14.94 -7.29 14.71
C GLN A 4 14.55 -8.74 15.00
N LEU A 5 13.75 -9.36 14.12
CA LEU A 5 13.38 -10.78 14.20
C LEU A 5 14.59 -11.71 14.04
N GLU A 6 15.53 -11.39 13.16
CA GLU A 6 16.75 -12.18 12.97
C GLU A 6 17.66 -12.14 14.21
N ARG A 7 17.79 -10.98 14.85
CA ARG A 7 18.54 -10.85 16.12
C ARG A 7 17.88 -11.64 17.24
N GLU A 8 16.56 -11.60 17.32
CA GLU A 8 15.79 -12.34 18.33
C GLU A 8 15.90 -13.87 18.13
N LEU A 9 15.81 -14.36 16.89
CA LEU A 9 16.06 -15.77 16.59
C LEU A 9 17.49 -16.20 16.97
N ALA A 10 18.48 -15.35 16.72
CA ALA A 10 19.87 -15.63 17.05
C ALA A 10 20.10 -15.75 18.57
N GLN A 11 19.48 -14.88 19.37
CA GLN A 11 19.51 -14.96 20.84
C GLN A 11 18.81 -16.23 21.35
N LEU A 12 17.67 -16.58 20.77
CA LEU A 12 16.90 -17.79 21.10
C LEU A 12 17.56 -19.10 20.65
N LYS A 13 18.47 -19.03 19.69
CA LYS A 13 19.32 -20.17 19.29
C LYS A 13 20.51 -20.36 20.22
N HIS A 14 20.93 -19.29 20.90
CA HIS A 14 22.06 -19.31 21.81
C HIS A 14 21.65 -19.69 23.24
N ASN A 15 20.43 -19.34 23.65
CA ASN A 15 19.86 -19.71 24.95
C ASN A 15 18.88 -20.90 24.77
N ASP A 16 19.21 -22.07 25.34
CA ASP A 16 18.36 -23.27 25.36
C ASP A 16 17.21 -23.16 26.38
N ASP A 17 16.51 -22.03 26.38
CA ASP A 17 15.41 -21.78 27.30
C ASP A 17 14.11 -22.41 26.76
N LEU A 18 13.67 -23.50 27.40
CA LEU A 18 12.62 -24.40 26.92
C LEU A 18 11.28 -23.68 26.68
N SER A 19 10.96 -22.66 27.48
CA SER A 19 9.73 -21.85 27.34
C SER A 19 9.73 -20.97 26.09
N GLN A 20 10.91 -20.66 25.55
CA GLN A 20 11.05 -19.81 24.37
C GLN A 20 11.13 -20.61 23.06
N LEU A 21 11.36 -21.92 23.15
CA LEU A 21 11.36 -22.82 22.00
C LEU A 21 10.01 -22.85 21.28
N SER A 22 8.90 -22.67 22.00
CA SER A 22 7.55 -22.58 21.42
C SER A 22 7.37 -21.37 20.48
N ARG A 23 8.16 -20.30 20.67
CA ARG A 23 8.09 -19.08 19.86
C ARG A 23 8.98 -19.13 18.61
N ARG A 24 9.97 -20.04 18.57
CA ARG A 24 10.89 -20.21 17.42
C ARG A 24 10.17 -20.55 16.10
N PRO A 25 9.19 -21.48 16.05
CA PRO A 25 8.48 -21.80 14.81
C PRO A 25 7.75 -20.59 14.21
N GLN A 26 7.21 -19.72 15.07
CA GLN A 26 6.47 -18.53 14.65
C GLN A 26 7.41 -17.48 14.06
N LEU A 27 8.55 -17.24 14.73
CA LEU A 27 9.60 -16.36 14.23
C LEU A 27 10.21 -16.86 12.90
N GLU A 28 10.47 -18.16 12.78
CA GLU A 28 10.99 -18.76 11.56
C GLU A 28 9.98 -18.68 10.39
N ARG A 29 8.68 -18.80 10.68
CA ARG A 29 7.61 -18.60 9.69
C ARG A 29 7.61 -17.15 9.20
N ASP A 30 7.66 -16.19 10.12
CA ASP A 30 7.61 -14.77 9.80
C ASP A 30 8.87 -14.34 9.02
N ILE A 31 10.06 -14.79 9.42
CA ILE A 31 11.31 -14.55 8.68
C ILE A 31 11.22 -15.11 7.26
N ARG A 32 10.71 -16.34 7.10
CA ARG A 32 10.53 -16.94 5.77
C ARG A 32 9.58 -16.13 4.90
N TYR A 33 8.46 -15.69 5.48
CA TYR A 33 7.48 -14.84 4.79
C TYR A 33 8.09 -13.52 4.32
N TYR A 34 8.77 -12.79 5.22
CA TYR A 34 9.40 -11.51 4.87
C TYR A 34 10.55 -11.67 3.87
N ARG A 35 11.35 -12.74 3.96
CA ARG A 35 12.41 -13.03 2.97
C ARG A 35 11.83 -13.32 1.59
N ALA A 36 10.76 -14.12 1.51
CA ALA A 36 10.11 -14.40 0.23
C ALA A 36 9.60 -13.12 -0.42
N ARG A 37 8.94 -12.24 0.36
CA ARG A 37 8.48 -10.96 -0.15
C ARG A 37 9.61 -10.03 -0.61
N LEU A 38 10.70 -9.93 0.15
CA LEU A 38 11.87 -9.14 -0.25
C LEU A 38 12.54 -9.67 -1.52
N GLN A 39 12.62 -10.99 -1.69
CA GLN A 39 13.18 -11.59 -2.90
C GLN A 39 12.32 -11.34 -4.13
N SER A 40 10.99 -11.32 -3.98
CA SER A 40 10.06 -11.00 -5.07
C SER A 40 9.79 -9.50 -5.22
N ALA A 41 10.34 -8.65 -4.35
CA ALA A 41 10.06 -7.23 -4.38
C ALA A 41 10.75 -6.58 -5.58
N ILE A 42 9.96 -5.97 -6.46
CA ILE A 42 10.45 -5.13 -7.55
C ILE A 42 10.40 -3.69 -7.06
N VAL A 43 11.57 -3.05 -6.95
CA VAL A 43 11.65 -1.63 -6.60
C VAL A 43 11.12 -0.82 -7.77
N SER A 44 9.89 -0.32 -7.65
CA SER A 44 9.37 0.68 -8.58
C SER A 44 10.13 1.99 -8.32
N LYS A 45 10.99 2.39 -9.27
CA LYS A 45 11.47 3.77 -9.39
C LYS A 45 10.61 4.44 -10.46
N PRO A 46 9.44 5.00 -10.12
CA PRO A 46 8.79 5.91 -11.05
C PRO A 46 9.79 7.05 -11.37
N PRO A 47 9.78 7.59 -12.60
CA PRO A 47 10.61 8.74 -12.97
C PRO A 47 10.40 9.87 -11.94
N PRO A 48 11.40 10.73 -11.69
CA PRO A 48 11.29 11.80 -10.70
C PRO A 48 10.02 12.60 -10.96
N ILE A 49 9.06 12.41 -10.07
CA ILE A 49 7.72 12.91 -10.25
C ILE A 49 7.74 14.36 -9.78
N THR A 50 8.09 15.28 -10.66
CA THR A 50 7.94 16.72 -10.39
C THR A 50 6.45 17.06 -10.50
N ALA A 51 5.95 17.94 -9.62
CA ALA A 51 4.55 18.43 -9.64
C ALA A 51 4.09 18.96 -11.02
N SER A 52 5.03 19.27 -11.91
CA SER A 52 4.78 19.73 -13.29
C SER A 52 4.65 18.61 -14.34
N THR A 53 4.77 17.33 -13.97
CA THR A 53 4.79 16.19 -14.92
C THR A 53 3.72 15.14 -14.61
N VAL A 54 3.02 15.25 -13.47
CA VAL A 54 1.91 14.36 -13.16
C VAL A 54 0.65 14.88 -13.80
N THR A 55 0.40 14.41 -15.01
CA THR A 55 -0.91 14.60 -15.64
C THR A 55 -1.89 13.54 -15.12
N GLN A 56 -1.39 12.37 -14.70
CA GLN A 56 -2.20 11.17 -14.43
C GLN A 56 -1.87 10.54 -13.08
N ALA A 57 -2.89 10.01 -12.41
CA ALA A 57 -2.75 9.33 -11.14
C ALA A 57 -2.02 8.00 -11.29
N ALA A 58 -0.89 7.88 -10.59
CA ALA A 58 -0.01 6.73 -10.65
C ALA A 58 0.33 6.20 -9.25
N PHE A 59 1.08 5.09 -9.20
CA PHE A 59 1.60 4.55 -7.96
C PHE A 59 2.44 5.59 -7.20
N GLY A 60 2.19 5.74 -5.90
CA GLY A 60 2.81 6.74 -5.04
C GLY A 60 2.06 8.07 -4.95
N CYS A 61 1.16 8.36 -5.91
CA CYS A 61 0.42 9.62 -5.94
C CYS A 61 -0.71 9.63 -4.89
N THR A 62 -1.00 10.82 -4.38
CA THR A 62 -2.15 11.12 -3.52
C THR A 62 -3.23 11.79 -4.36
N VAL A 63 -4.38 11.14 -4.48
CA VAL A 63 -5.50 11.63 -5.27
C VAL A 63 -6.59 12.17 -4.35
N THR A 64 -7.06 13.38 -4.64
CA THR A 64 -8.21 14.02 -4.02
C THR A 64 -9.38 13.97 -5.00
N PHE A 65 -10.51 13.44 -4.57
CA PHE A 65 -11.72 13.32 -5.38
C PHE A 65 -12.96 13.61 -4.57
N VAL A 66 -14.05 13.92 -5.26
CA VAL A 66 -15.38 14.12 -4.67
C VAL A 66 -16.34 13.04 -5.18
N ASP A 67 -17.25 12.57 -4.34
CA ASP A 67 -18.30 11.63 -4.73
C ASP A 67 -19.64 12.33 -5.05
N GLU A 68 -20.63 11.55 -5.47
CA GLU A 68 -21.99 12.05 -5.78
C GLU A 68 -22.70 12.73 -4.59
N ALA A 69 -22.22 12.53 -3.36
CA ALA A 69 -22.74 13.19 -2.17
C ALA A 69 -21.97 14.48 -1.83
N GLU A 70 -21.16 14.99 -2.76
CA GLU A 70 -20.26 16.14 -2.57
C GLU A 70 -19.24 15.95 -1.43
N GLN A 71 -18.96 14.71 -1.04
CA GLN A 71 -17.99 14.41 0.00
C GLN A 71 -16.59 14.31 -0.61
N GLU A 72 -15.67 15.15 -0.13
CA GLU A 72 -14.27 15.11 -0.51
C GLU A 72 -13.53 13.97 0.21
N TRP A 73 -12.72 13.25 -0.55
CA TRP A 73 -11.89 12.15 -0.09
C TRP A 73 -10.48 12.29 -0.64
N ARG A 74 -9.48 11.93 0.17
CA ARG A 74 -8.07 11.98 -0.20
C ARG A 74 -7.40 10.66 0.13
N TYR A 75 -6.81 10.01 -0.87
CA TYR A 75 -6.15 8.70 -0.70
C TYR A 75 -4.85 8.59 -1.49
N GLN A 76 -3.85 7.91 -0.93
CA GLN A 76 -2.58 7.61 -1.59
C GLN A 76 -2.56 6.17 -2.13
N ILE A 77 -2.17 6.00 -3.39
CA ILE A 77 -2.02 4.69 -4.02
C ILE A 77 -0.65 4.11 -3.67
N VAL A 78 -0.62 3.01 -2.93
CA VAL A 78 0.61 2.38 -2.42
C VAL A 78 0.62 0.86 -2.68
N GLY A 79 1.69 0.19 -2.25
CA GLY A 79 1.81 -1.27 -2.33
C GLY A 79 0.80 -1.98 -1.42
N GLU A 80 0.49 -3.26 -1.68
CA GLU A 80 -0.32 -4.09 -0.78
C GLU A 80 0.25 -4.13 0.65
N ASP A 81 1.58 -4.14 0.74
CA ASP A 81 2.35 -4.15 1.98
C ASP A 81 2.23 -2.87 2.80
N GLU A 82 1.94 -1.75 2.14
CA GLU A 82 1.94 -0.40 2.71
C GLU A 82 0.52 0.14 2.91
N ALA A 83 -0.49 -0.58 2.41
CA ALA A 83 -1.89 -0.18 2.46
C ALA A 83 -2.40 -0.16 3.90
N ASP A 84 -2.91 1.00 4.31
CA ASP A 84 -3.52 1.23 5.61
C ASP A 84 -4.64 2.26 5.46
N VAL A 85 -5.89 1.78 5.52
CA VAL A 85 -7.10 2.61 5.37
C VAL A 85 -7.16 3.71 6.42
N LYS A 86 -6.64 3.48 7.65
CA LYS A 86 -6.63 4.50 8.71
C LYS A 86 -5.70 5.66 8.39
N GLN A 87 -4.68 5.40 7.58
CA GLN A 87 -3.73 6.42 7.11
C GLN A 87 -4.08 6.92 5.70
N HIS A 88 -5.28 6.62 5.19
CA HIS A 88 -5.68 6.98 3.83
C HIS A 88 -4.76 6.42 2.74
N LYS A 89 -4.18 5.24 2.98
CA LYS A 89 -3.33 4.53 2.03
C LYS A 89 -4.06 3.33 1.48
N ILE A 90 -4.24 3.29 0.17
CA ILE A 90 -4.96 2.20 -0.52
C ILE A 90 -3.99 1.41 -1.38
N SER A 91 -4.17 0.09 -1.40
CA SER A 91 -3.38 -0.77 -2.30
C SER A 91 -3.77 -0.51 -3.75
N TRP A 92 -2.80 -0.51 -4.66
CA TRP A 92 -3.03 -0.48 -6.11
C TRP A 92 -3.96 -1.59 -6.63
N THR A 93 -4.12 -2.69 -5.88
CA THR A 93 -5.04 -3.79 -6.24
C THR A 93 -6.50 -3.49 -5.91
N SER A 94 -6.77 -2.47 -5.09
CA SER A 94 -8.10 -2.05 -4.65
C SER A 94 -8.97 -1.58 -5.82
N PRO A 95 -10.29 -1.84 -5.82
CA PRO A 95 -11.21 -1.31 -6.82
C PRO A 95 -11.15 0.22 -6.94
N LEU A 96 -10.91 0.93 -5.83
CA LEU A 96 -10.75 2.38 -5.83
C LEU A 96 -9.48 2.81 -6.56
N ALA A 97 -8.34 2.20 -6.22
CA ALA A 97 -7.08 2.52 -6.87
C ALA A 97 -7.11 2.22 -8.38
N LYS A 98 -7.76 1.12 -8.78
CA LYS A 98 -7.97 0.80 -10.21
C LYS A 98 -8.85 1.79 -10.94
N ALA A 99 -9.84 2.39 -10.27
CA ALA A 99 -10.68 3.42 -10.87
C ALA A 99 -9.94 4.76 -11.04
N LEU A 100 -8.95 5.02 -10.17
CA LEU A 100 -8.16 6.25 -10.17
C LEU A 100 -6.90 6.15 -11.04
N LEU A 101 -6.32 4.96 -11.22
CA LEU A 101 -5.11 4.77 -12.02
C LEU A 101 -5.31 5.28 -13.45
N ASP A 102 -4.29 5.96 -13.97
CA ASP A 102 -4.22 6.55 -15.32
C ASP A 102 -5.25 7.67 -15.58
N LYS A 103 -5.93 8.18 -14.54
CA LYS A 103 -6.89 9.29 -14.63
C LYS A 103 -6.27 10.64 -14.39
N GLU A 104 -6.81 11.66 -15.03
CA GLU A 104 -6.31 13.04 -14.96
C GLU A 104 -7.10 13.91 -13.97
N GLU A 105 -6.49 15.02 -13.54
CA GLU A 105 -7.21 16.06 -12.78
C GLU A 105 -8.38 16.62 -13.60
N GLY A 106 -9.57 16.69 -13.00
CA GLY A 106 -10.80 17.13 -13.66
C GLY A 106 -11.54 16.03 -14.43
N GLU A 107 -11.07 14.78 -14.38
CA GLU A 107 -11.76 13.65 -15.01
C GLU A 107 -12.76 12.97 -14.05
N ASP A 108 -13.88 12.49 -14.61
CA ASP A 108 -14.84 11.64 -13.92
C ASP A 108 -14.52 10.15 -14.15
N THR A 109 -14.62 9.35 -13.09
CA THR A 109 -14.44 7.90 -13.16
C THR A 109 -15.48 7.17 -12.31
N GLN A 110 -15.69 5.89 -12.60
CA GLN A 110 -16.62 5.05 -11.86
C GLN A 110 -15.87 4.14 -10.89
N TRP A 111 -16.11 4.35 -9.60
CA TRP A 111 -15.64 3.47 -8.55
C TRP A 111 -16.63 2.34 -8.30
N GLN A 112 -16.20 1.10 -8.56
CA GLN A 112 -16.96 -0.10 -8.28
C GLN A 112 -16.91 -0.45 -6.79
N LYS A 113 -17.97 -0.11 -6.05
CA LYS A 113 -18.18 -0.58 -4.66
C LYS A 113 -19.02 -1.86 -4.66
N PRO A 114 -18.91 -2.71 -3.62
CA PRO A 114 -19.78 -3.87 -3.46
C PRO A 114 -21.28 -3.53 -3.48
N ASN A 115 -21.63 -2.30 -3.10
CA ASN A 115 -23.01 -1.82 -3.02
C ASN A 115 -23.48 -1.05 -4.28
N GLY A 116 -22.72 -1.11 -5.38
CA GLY A 116 -23.00 -0.40 -6.63
C GLY A 116 -21.84 0.49 -7.09
N ALA A 117 -21.82 0.80 -8.38
CA ALA A 117 -20.88 1.78 -8.92
C ALA A 117 -21.24 3.18 -8.44
N VAL A 118 -20.23 3.99 -8.09
CA VAL A 118 -20.41 5.39 -7.73
C VAL A 118 -19.47 6.22 -8.59
N THR A 119 -20.00 7.31 -9.13
CA THR A 119 -19.23 8.28 -9.90
C THR A 119 -18.41 9.13 -8.95
N ILE A 120 -17.14 9.32 -9.26
CA ILE A 120 -16.24 10.20 -8.52
C ILE A 120 -15.55 11.14 -9.50
N HIS A 121 -15.38 12.39 -9.07
CA HIS A 121 -14.72 13.43 -9.83
C HIS A 121 -13.37 13.76 -9.22
N ILE A 122 -12.30 13.72 -10.03
CA ILE A 122 -10.93 13.92 -9.54
C ILE A 122 -10.64 15.42 -9.45
N LEU A 123 -10.36 15.89 -8.24
CA LEU A 123 -10.07 17.31 -7.97
C LEU A 123 -8.58 17.62 -8.12
N LYS A 124 -7.73 16.72 -7.63
CA LYS A 124 -6.29 16.98 -7.55
C LYS A 124 -5.46 15.70 -7.44
N ILE A 125 -4.26 15.72 -7.99
CA ILE A 125 -3.27 14.65 -7.91
C ILE A 125 -1.94 15.26 -7.41
N ASP A 126 -1.56 14.87 -6.20
CA ASP A 126 -0.30 15.25 -5.55
C ASP A 126 0.70 14.08 -5.53
N VAL A 127 1.98 14.37 -5.33
CA VAL A 127 3.09 13.40 -5.24
C VAL A 127 3.77 13.50 -3.89
#